data_AF-A0A534GD96-F1
#
_entry.id   AF-A0A534GD96-F1
#
_cell.length_a   1.000
_cell.length_b   1.000
_cell.length_c   1.000
_cell.angle_alpha   90.00
_cell.angle_beta   90.00
_cell.angle_gamma   90.00
#
_symmetry.space_group_name_H-M   'P 1'
#
loop_
_entity.id
_entity.type
_entity.pdbx_description
1 polymer ?
#
loop_
_entity_poly.entity_id
_entity_poly.type
_entity_poly.pdbx_seq_one_letter_code
_entity_poly.pdbx_strand_id
1 'polypeptide(L)'
;MGAWDSELLEETRPATPPPISWPLLETLPARLAAGREPAAWRELLRSAHEELQARFLASEPVEELVHSRAALVDTVLREAWSRHCAALPGWALVAVGGYGRAELHPCSDIDILLLAPRSPDPRGGGAIEALVAFLWDIGLEVGHSVRTVAECAEECVGDVGVMTTLLEARLVAGVAQLLAAMRQALAPERLWPVKQFFEAKVREQAARHLKANDTAYNLEPNVKTGPGGLRDIQTIAWVAKRHFGAETLDGLATHGFLSVAELRRLEQAQAFLWKVRFGLHTLTGRREDRLLFDYQIRLAQSFGYQDASYTLAVEQFMQRYYRTVMDVSLLNELLLQLFREAILSESEPPRPLNARFQVRNGSLEAVSDEVFARTPSALLELFVLLQQNPEIKGVRASTMRAVARSLWLIDEEFRQNPRQDPALPGRRHARAATHEYLRRARPLHPRLRARRRAHAVRPVPRLHGRRAHAVRGEQSAPLRDTALRSGAPGSLACHAAAAEERDRLPRGALPRHRQGPRRRSFRARRRRGRGLLSRAGSVAVRRAPGRLAGAQSPRPLDHLPEAGHRRSAGHQCVRAQGRR
;
A
#
# COMPACT_ATOMS: atom_id res chain seq x y z
N MET A 1 -23.71 -29.69 18.77
CA MET A 1 -23.28 -28.88 19.93
C MET A 1 -22.38 -27.79 19.38
N GLY A 2 -22.54 -26.50 19.70
CA GLY A 2 -23.59 -25.82 20.48
C GLY A 2 -23.60 -24.33 20.10
N ALA A 3 -24.67 -23.59 20.39
CA ALA A 3 -24.84 -22.23 19.89
C ALA A 3 -23.86 -21.23 20.53
N TRP A 4 -22.87 -20.77 19.75
CA TRP A 4 -21.90 -19.72 20.13
C TRP A 4 -21.53 -18.75 18.99
N ASP A 5 -21.89 -19.03 17.73
CA ASP A 5 -21.42 -18.28 16.56
C ASP A 5 -22.38 -17.17 16.05
N SER A 6 -23.61 -17.05 16.58
CA SER A 6 -24.61 -16.11 16.05
C SER A 6 -24.48 -14.67 16.58
N GLU A 7 -24.11 -14.48 17.85
CA GLU A 7 -24.04 -13.12 18.46
C GLU A 7 -22.80 -12.32 18.03
N LEU A 8 -21.77 -12.96 17.47
CA LEU A 8 -20.56 -12.28 16.98
C LEU A 8 -20.66 -11.77 15.53
N LEU A 9 -21.84 -11.86 14.90
CA LEU A 9 -22.07 -11.50 13.48
C LEU A 9 -22.89 -10.21 13.28
N GLU A 10 -23.45 -9.60 14.33
CA GLU A 10 -24.22 -8.35 14.18
C GLU A 10 -23.38 -7.06 14.23
N GLU A 11 -22.15 -7.09 14.74
CA GLU A 11 -21.28 -5.90 14.81
C GLU A 11 -20.52 -5.57 13.51
N THR A 12 -20.46 -6.48 12.52
CA THR A 12 -19.74 -6.24 11.24
C THR A 12 -20.51 -5.35 10.26
N ARG A 13 -20.96 -4.18 10.73
CA ARG A 13 -21.19 -3.04 9.84
C ARG A 13 -19.83 -2.65 9.20
N PRO A 14 -19.80 -2.19 7.94
CA PRO A 14 -18.57 -1.65 7.38
C PRO A 14 -18.08 -0.50 8.25
N ALA A 15 -16.82 -0.55 8.66
CA ALA A 15 -16.21 0.46 9.51
C ALA A 15 -16.15 1.80 8.76
N THR A 16 -17.19 2.61 8.94
CA THR A 16 -17.12 4.04 8.64
C THR A 16 -15.97 4.59 9.47
N PRO A 17 -14.94 5.23 8.87
CA PRO A 17 -13.82 5.75 9.65
C PRO A 17 -14.37 6.67 10.76
N PRO A 18 -13.81 6.61 11.97
CA PRO A 18 -14.33 7.36 13.10
C PRO A 18 -14.43 8.85 12.76
N PRO A 19 -15.46 9.56 13.25
CA PRO A 19 -15.68 10.96 12.92
C PRO A 19 -14.43 11.77 13.27
N ILE A 20 -13.88 12.47 12.27
CA ILE A 20 -12.57 13.11 12.37
C ILE A 20 -12.65 14.26 13.39
N SER A 21 -12.13 14.01 14.59
CA SER A 21 -12.11 14.97 15.70
C SER A 21 -11.02 16.01 15.47
N TRP A 22 -11.28 16.99 14.61
CA TRP A 22 -10.39 18.12 14.39
C TRP A 22 -11.16 19.45 14.36
N PRO A 23 -11.15 20.24 15.46
CA PRO A 23 -11.90 21.50 15.56
C PRO A 23 -11.57 22.55 14.47
N LEU A 24 -10.39 22.46 13.84
CA LEU A 24 -10.09 23.29 12.67
C LEU A 24 -11.08 23.03 11.53
N LEU A 25 -11.43 21.78 11.23
CA LEU A 25 -12.30 21.41 10.11
C LEU A 25 -13.72 21.98 10.24
N GLU A 26 -14.22 22.15 11.47
CA GLU A 26 -15.53 22.76 11.76
C GLU A 26 -15.54 24.26 11.42
N THR A 27 -14.47 24.97 11.78
CA THR A 27 -14.32 26.42 11.53
C THR A 27 -13.78 26.74 10.13
N LEU A 28 -13.19 25.74 9.45
CA LEU A 28 -12.48 25.88 8.18
C LEU A 28 -13.32 26.53 7.06
N PRO A 29 -14.57 26.11 6.75
CA PRO A 29 -15.36 26.73 5.68
C PRO A 29 -15.57 28.23 5.90
N ALA A 30 -15.92 28.63 7.14
CA ALA A 30 -16.13 30.02 7.50
C ALA A 30 -14.84 30.86 7.38
N ARG A 31 -13.70 30.31 7.80
CA ARG A 31 -12.38 30.97 7.66
C ARG A 31 -11.96 31.12 6.19
N LEU A 32 -12.22 30.13 5.35
CA LEU A 32 -11.94 30.18 3.90
C LEU A 32 -12.85 31.18 3.17
N ALA A 33 -14.15 31.21 3.52
CA ALA A 33 -15.12 32.15 2.94
C ALA A 33 -14.84 33.61 3.33
N ALA A 34 -14.33 33.86 4.53
CA ALA A 34 -13.85 35.18 4.95
C ALA A 34 -12.55 35.59 4.22
N GLY A 35 -11.64 34.64 3.99
CA GLY A 35 -10.38 34.87 3.28
C GLY A 35 -10.57 35.09 1.79
N ARG A 36 -10.74 36.35 1.35
CA ARG A 36 -10.85 36.65 -0.09
C ARG A 36 -9.54 36.48 -0.86
N GLU A 37 -8.40 36.73 -0.23
CA GLU A 37 -7.10 36.68 -0.89
C GLU A 37 -6.39 35.32 -0.79
N PRO A 38 -5.69 34.85 -1.85
CA PRO A 38 -4.93 33.58 -1.80
C PRO A 38 -3.90 33.50 -0.67
N ALA A 39 -3.37 34.64 -0.23
CA ALA A 39 -2.43 34.71 0.89
C ALA A 39 -3.04 34.22 2.21
N ALA A 40 -4.32 34.52 2.48
CA ALA A 40 -5.01 34.08 3.69
C ALA A 40 -5.26 32.56 3.70
N TRP A 41 -5.54 31.99 2.53
CA TRP A 41 -5.69 30.54 2.35
C TRP A 41 -4.37 29.81 2.51
N ARG A 42 -3.29 30.34 1.93
CA ARG A 42 -1.92 29.80 2.06
C ARG A 42 -1.45 29.81 3.52
N GLU A 43 -1.73 30.88 4.25
CA GLU A 43 -1.42 31.01 5.67
C GLU A 43 -2.24 30.04 6.53
N LEU A 44 -3.54 29.89 6.25
CA LEU A 44 -4.36 28.89 6.92
C LEU A 44 -3.84 27.47 6.66
N LEU A 45 -3.53 27.13 5.40
CA LEU A 45 -2.96 25.82 5.03
C LEU A 45 -1.62 25.55 5.73
N ARG A 46 -0.77 26.59 5.90
CA ARG A 46 0.47 26.51 6.67
C ARG A 46 0.20 26.17 8.13
N SER A 47 -0.69 26.90 8.80
CA SER A 47 -1.07 26.63 10.20
C SER A 47 -1.66 25.23 10.40
N ALA A 48 -2.49 24.76 9.46
CA ALA A 48 -3.08 23.42 9.49
C ALA A 48 -2.03 22.31 9.32
N HIS A 49 -0.99 22.57 8.53
CA HIS A 49 0.15 21.66 8.37
C HIS A 49 1.01 21.59 9.63
N GLU A 50 1.29 22.74 10.24
CA GLU A 50 2.04 22.85 11.50
C GLU A 50 1.30 22.15 12.65
N GLU A 51 -0.03 22.29 12.73
CA GLU A 51 -0.87 21.58 13.70
C GLU A 51 -0.86 20.05 13.50
N LEU A 52 -0.94 19.56 12.25
CA LEU A 52 -0.82 18.12 11.95
C LEU A 52 0.56 17.55 12.31
N GLN A 53 1.64 18.35 12.20
CA GLN A 53 2.95 17.94 12.69
C GLN A 53 2.99 17.89 14.23
N ALA A 54 2.42 18.88 14.92
CA ALA A 54 2.35 18.91 16.37
C ALA A 54 1.56 17.72 16.95
N ARG A 55 0.41 17.39 16.37
CA ARG A 55 -0.41 16.22 16.73
C ARG A 55 0.32 14.89 16.51
N PHE A 56 1.08 14.78 15.41
CA PHE A 56 1.94 13.61 15.17
C PHE A 56 3.03 13.44 16.23
N LEU A 57 3.66 14.54 16.66
CA LEU A 57 4.67 14.53 17.73
C LEU A 57 4.05 14.23 19.11
N ALA A 58 2.80 14.65 19.34
CA ALA A 58 1.98 14.22 20.49
C ALA A 58 1.56 12.73 20.44
N SER A 59 1.98 11.98 19.41
CA SER A 59 1.75 10.54 19.23
C SER A 59 0.29 10.12 19.02
N GLU A 60 -0.54 11.03 18.49
CA GLU A 60 -1.87 10.71 17.96
C GLU A 60 -1.81 9.60 16.87
N PRO A 61 -2.86 8.75 16.71
CA PRO A 61 -2.93 7.76 15.64
C PRO A 61 -2.70 8.38 14.25
N VAL A 62 -1.84 7.74 13.45
CA VAL A 62 -1.45 8.29 12.14
C VAL A 62 -2.59 8.19 11.12
N GLU A 63 -3.49 7.22 11.32
CA GLU A 63 -4.69 6.98 10.56
C GLU A 63 -5.62 8.21 10.62
N GLU A 64 -5.85 8.73 11.83
CA GLU A 64 -6.62 9.96 12.07
C GLU A 64 -5.97 11.17 11.42
N LEU A 65 -4.63 11.29 11.47
CA LEU A 65 -3.88 12.39 10.86
C LEU A 65 -3.86 12.35 9.32
N VAL A 66 -3.76 11.15 8.74
CA VAL A 66 -3.79 10.91 7.28
C VAL A 66 -5.17 11.26 6.72
N HIS A 67 -6.24 10.85 7.41
CA HIS A 67 -7.61 11.20 7.04
C HIS A 67 -7.95 12.67 7.35
N SER A 68 -7.42 13.24 8.44
CA SER A 68 -7.52 14.67 8.77
C SER A 68 -6.94 15.55 7.65
N ARG A 69 -5.75 15.23 7.12
CA ARG A 69 -5.17 15.95 5.97
C ARG A 69 -6.01 15.77 4.71
N ALA A 70 -6.63 14.61 4.49
CA ALA A 70 -7.54 14.41 3.38
C ALA A 70 -8.82 15.26 3.50
N ALA A 71 -9.41 15.35 4.69
CA ALA A 71 -10.59 16.17 4.97
C ALA A 71 -10.30 17.68 4.83
N LEU A 72 -9.14 18.15 5.32
CA LEU A 72 -8.65 19.52 5.10
C LEU A 72 -8.60 19.88 3.61
N VAL A 73 -8.00 19.02 2.78
CA VAL A 73 -7.90 19.22 1.33
C VAL A 73 -9.27 19.14 0.67
N ASP A 74 -10.13 18.21 1.07
CA ASP A 74 -11.52 18.11 0.60
C ASP A 74 -12.29 19.41 0.81
N THR A 75 -12.24 20.00 2.02
CA THR A 75 -12.93 21.27 2.31
C THR A 75 -12.34 22.43 1.51
N VAL A 76 -11.01 22.55 1.44
CA VAL A 76 -10.34 23.60 0.64
C VAL A 76 -10.70 23.48 -0.84
N LEU A 77 -10.77 22.26 -1.40
CA LEU A 77 -11.19 22.04 -2.77
C LEU A 77 -12.69 22.30 -2.99
N ARG A 78 -13.57 22.02 -2.02
CA ARG A 78 -15.00 22.33 -2.10
C ARG A 78 -15.26 23.84 -2.11
N GLU A 79 -14.59 24.59 -1.26
CA GLU A 79 -14.71 26.06 -1.23
C GLU A 79 -14.11 26.70 -2.49
N ALA A 80 -12.95 26.22 -2.97
CA ALA A 80 -12.37 26.68 -4.24
C ALA A 80 -13.28 26.34 -5.44
N TRP A 81 -13.87 25.14 -5.46
CA TRP A 81 -14.86 24.75 -6.48
C TRP A 81 -16.10 25.64 -6.43
N SER A 82 -16.63 25.94 -5.24
CA SER A 82 -17.75 26.87 -5.07
C SER A 82 -17.42 28.24 -5.66
N ARG A 83 -16.28 28.83 -5.27
CA ARG A 83 -15.82 30.15 -5.70
C ARG A 83 -15.60 30.27 -7.22
N HIS A 84 -15.01 29.26 -7.86
CA HIS A 84 -14.60 29.34 -9.27
C HIS A 84 -15.51 28.60 -10.25
N CYS A 85 -16.27 27.61 -9.79
CA CYS A 85 -16.98 26.64 -10.63
C CYS A 85 -18.46 26.42 -10.28
N ALA A 86 -19.05 27.12 -9.31
CA ALA A 86 -20.49 26.99 -8.98
C ALA A 86 -21.42 27.24 -10.20
N ALA A 87 -20.99 28.07 -11.15
CA ALA A 87 -21.71 28.36 -12.40
C ALA A 87 -21.44 27.36 -13.55
N LEU A 88 -20.75 26.23 -13.31
CA LEU A 88 -20.49 25.20 -14.33
C LEU A 88 -21.52 24.05 -14.28
N PRO A 89 -22.59 24.07 -15.11
CA PRO A 89 -23.57 23.00 -15.13
C PRO A 89 -22.97 21.72 -15.74
N GLY A 90 -23.17 20.59 -15.05
CA GLY A 90 -22.82 19.27 -15.58
C GLY A 90 -21.36 18.85 -15.40
N TRP A 91 -20.56 19.54 -14.59
CA TRP A 91 -19.16 19.17 -14.32
C TRP A 91 -18.99 18.50 -12.93
N ALA A 92 -17.91 17.75 -12.73
CA ALA A 92 -17.56 17.18 -11.42
C ALA A 92 -16.05 17.24 -11.11
N LEU A 93 -15.72 17.52 -9.85
CA LEU A 93 -14.38 17.45 -9.28
C LEU A 93 -14.22 16.14 -8.50
N VAL A 94 -13.22 15.35 -8.89
CA VAL A 94 -13.00 13.98 -8.41
C VAL A 94 -11.57 13.85 -7.89
N ALA A 95 -11.40 13.39 -6.66
CA ALA A 95 -10.11 12.97 -6.13
C ALA A 95 -9.75 11.60 -6.70
N VAL A 96 -8.49 11.39 -7.12
CA VAL A 96 -8.02 10.12 -7.69
C VAL A 96 -6.74 9.63 -7.00
N GLY A 97 -6.35 8.39 -7.25
CA GLY A 97 -5.09 7.85 -6.72
C GLY A 97 -5.04 7.79 -5.19
N GLY A 98 -3.94 8.28 -4.61
CA GLY A 98 -3.76 8.39 -3.15
C GLY A 98 -4.78 9.30 -2.48
N TYR A 99 -5.15 10.39 -3.15
CA TYR A 99 -6.14 11.35 -2.64
C TYR A 99 -7.59 10.81 -2.76
N GLY A 100 -7.85 10.03 -3.82
CA GLY A 100 -9.10 9.31 -4.01
C GLY A 100 -9.44 8.41 -2.82
N ARG A 101 -8.47 7.61 -2.35
CA ARG A 101 -8.59 6.79 -1.12
C ARG A 101 -8.55 7.58 0.21
N ALA A 102 -8.44 8.90 0.19
CA ALA A 102 -8.24 9.75 1.37
C ALA A 102 -6.96 9.40 2.19
N GLU A 103 -5.90 8.92 1.53
CA GLU A 103 -4.61 8.54 2.14
C GLU A 103 -3.53 9.65 1.99
N LEU A 104 -3.77 10.83 2.56
CA LEU A 104 -2.82 11.96 2.44
C LEU A 104 -1.80 12.04 3.59
N HIS A 105 -0.57 11.61 3.34
CA HIS A 105 0.58 11.96 4.20
C HIS A 105 1.08 13.40 3.91
N PRO A 106 1.87 14.04 4.80
CA PRO A 106 2.22 15.47 4.72
C PRO A 106 2.74 15.94 3.36
N CYS A 107 3.63 15.17 2.73
CA CYS A 107 4.18 15.42 1.39
C CYS A 107 3.65 14.46 0.31
N SER A 108 2.36 14.09 0.36
CA SER A 108 1.71 13.34 -0.73
C SER A 108 1.13 14.30 -1.77
N ASP A 109 1.27 13.89 -3.03
CA ASP A 109 0.65 14.51 -4.21
C ASP A 109 -0.88 14.63 -4.02
N ILE A 110 -1.48 15.68 -4.58
CA ILE A 110 -2.93 15.89 -4.60
C ILE A 110 -3.38 15.77 -6.06
N ASP A 111 -3.82 14.57 -6.44
CA ASP A 111 -4.24 14.26 -7.80
C ASP A 111 -5.77 14.40 -7.95
N ILE A 112 -6.19 15.22 -8.92
CA ILE A 112 -7.60 15.48 -9.24
C ILE A 112 -7.94 15.19 -10.71
N LEU A 113 -9.18 14.77 -10.92
CA LEU A 113 -9.82 14.61 -12.22
C LEU A 113 -11.01 15.56 -12.29
N LEU A 114 -11.04 16.34 -13.37
CA LEU A 114 -12.12 17.26 -13.71
C LEU A 114 -12.95 16.61 -14.81
N LEU A 115 -14.06 15.99 -14.41
CA LEU A 115 -14.96 15.31 -15.33
C LEU A 115 -15.82 16.34 -16.07
N ALA A 116 -15.60 16.42 -17.38
CA ALA A 116 -16.38 17.24 -18.30
C ALA A 116 -17.60 16.46 -18.84
N PRO A 117 -18.75 17.12 -19.08
CA PRO A 117 -19.92 16.48 -19.68
C PRO A 117 -19.77 16.16 -21.17
N ARG A 118 -18.83 16.83 -21.87
CA ARG A 118 -18.48 16.62 -23.28
C ARG A 118 -17.09 17.19 -23.57
N SER A 119 -16.46 16.74 -24.66
CA SER A 119 -15.15 17.23 -25.12
C SER A 119 -15.26 17.81 -26.53
N PRO A 120 -14.82 19.06 -26.77
CA PRO A 120 -14.60 20.11 -25.78
C PRO A 120 -15.93 20.66 -25.22
N ASP A 121 -15.97 21.07 -23.95
CA ASP A 121 -17.05 21.93 -23.44
C ASP A 121 -16.54 23.36 -23.21
N PRO A 122 -16.84 24.33 -24.09
CA PRO A 122 -16.26 25.68 -24.03
C PRO A 122 -16.65 26.47 -22.78
N ARG A 123 -17.69 26.01 -22.05
CA ARG A 123 -18.15 26.62 -20.79
C ARG A 123 -17.15 26.43 -19.65
N GLY A 124 -16.42 25.32 -19.62
CA GLY A 124 -15.52 24.98 -18.51
C GLY A 124 -14.18 25.74 -18.53
N GLY A 125 -13.63 26.01 -19.71
CA GLY A 125 -12.23 26.41 -19.90
C GLY A 125 -11.70 27.44 -18.90
N GLY A 126 -12.18 28.69 -18.98
CA GLY A 126 -11.67 29.78 -18.13
C GLY A 126 -11.96 29.61 -16.63
N ALA A 127 -13.06 28.95 -16.26
CA ALA A 127 -13.39 28.67 -14.85
C ALA A 127 -12.49 27.58 -14.25
N ILE A 128 -12.17 26.56 -15.04
CA ILE A 128 -11.21 25.50 -14.68
C ILE A 128 -9.77 26.05 -14.64
N GLU A 129 -9.38 26.88 -15.61
CA GLU A 129 -8.07 27.55 -15.61
C GLU A 129 -7.93 28.46 -14.37
N ALA A 130 -8.96 29.23 -14.02
CA ALA A 130 -8.98 30.06 -12.81
C ALA A 130 -8.93 29.24 -11.51
N LEU A 131 -9.63 28.10 -11.44
CA LEU A 131 -9.57 27.17 -10.31
C LEU A 131 -8.14 26.62 -10.13
N VAL A 132 -7.53 26.10 -11.20
CA VAL A 132 -6.18 25.52 -11.16
C VAL A 132 -5.14 26.57 -10.78
N ALA A 133 -5.23 27.78 -11.34
CA ALA A 133 -4.36 28.90 -10.97
C ALA A 133 -4.49 29.24 -9.47
N PHE A 134 -5.72 29.41 -8.98
CA PHE A 134 -5.98 29.69 -7.56
C PHE A 134 -5.44 28.60 -6.62
N LEU A 135 -5.59 27.32 -6.99
CA LEU A 135 -5.02 26.21 -6.20
C LEU A 135 -3.49 26.28 -6.10
N TRP A 136 -2.81 26.65 -7.19
CA TRP A 136 -1.35 26.89 -7.15
C TRP A 136 -0.99 28.14 -6.34
N ASP A 137 -1.76 29.23 -6.46
CA ASP A 137 -1.53 30.46 -5.68
C ASP A 137 -1.63 30.23 -4.17
N ILE A 138 -2.59 29.41 -3.70
CA ILE A 138 -2.71 29.05 -2.27
C ILE A 138 -1.66 28.01 -1.82
N GLY A 139 -0.79 27.54 -2.71
CA GLY A 139 0.29 26.59 -2.40
C GLY A 139 -0.10 25.10 -2.53
N LEU A 140 -1.25 24.77 -3.11
CA LEU A 140 -1.62 23.40 -3.45
C LEU A 140 -1.21 23.07 -4.90
N GLU A 141 0.02 22.57 -5.08
CA GLU A 141 0.50 22.03 -6.36
C GLU A 141 -0.28 20.76 -6.74
N VAL A 142 -1.48 20.93 -7.31
CA VAL A 142 -2.35 19.82 -7.73
C VAL A 142 -1.91 19.22 -9.08
N GLY A 143 -1.77 17.90 -9.10
CA GLY A 143 -1.78 17.13 -10.33
C GLY A 143 -3.21 17.08 -10.86
N HIS A 144 -3.46 17.50 -12.10
CA HIS A 144 -4.83 17.56 -12.62
C HIS A 144 -4.93 17.01 -14.05
N SER A 145 -6.13 16.54 -14.39
CA SER A 145 -6.51 16.22 -15.77
C SER A 145 -7.97 16.61 -16.01
N VAL A 146 -8.27 17.05 -17.23
CA VAL A 146 -9.64 17.34 -17.71
C VAL A 146 -9.98 16.26 -18.74
N ARG A 147 -11.03 15.49 -18.52
CA ARG A 147 -11.49 14.41 -19.42
C ARG A 147 -13.00 14.22 -19.32
N THR A 148 -13.62 13.72 -20.39
CA THR A 148 -14.94 13.11 -20.36
C THR A 148 -14.88 11.65 -19.89
N VAL A 149 -16.05 11.06 -19.65
CA VAL A 149 -16.20 9.61 -19.42
C VAL A 149 -15.62 8.76 -20.56
N ALA A 150 -15.72 9.22 -21.82
CA ALA A 150 -15.17 8.53 -22.98
C ALA A 150 -13.63 8.56 -22.98
N GLU A 151 -13.03 9.75 -22.88
CA GLU A 151 -11.57 9.93 -22.82
C GLU A 151 -10.95 9.21 -21.60
N CYS A 152 -11.66 9.13 -20.48
CA CYS A 152 -11.26 8.29 -19.34
C CYS A 152 -11.21 6.79 -19.68
N ALA A 153 -12.20 6.27 -20.42
CA ALA A 153 -12.20 4.87 -20.83
C ALA A 153 -11.12 4.57 -21.88
N GLU A 154 -10.93 5.46 -22.86
CA GLU A 154 -9.91 5.36 -23.90
C GLU A 154 -8.48 5.32 -23.33
N GLU A 155 -8.14 6.24 -22.44
CA GLU A 155 -6.82 6.31 -21.79
C GLU A 155 -6.54 5.07 -20.92
N CYS A 156 -7.59 4.45 -20.37
CA CYS A 156 -7.47 3.20 -19.63
C CYS A 156 -7.26 1.96 -20.51
N VAL A 157 -7.55 1.98 -21.83
CA VAL A 157 -7.38 0.79 -22.71
C VAL A 157 -5.93 0.29 -22.72
N GLY A 158 -4.97 1.21 -22.84
CA GLY A 158 -3.54 0.88 -22.93
C GLY A 158 -2.82 0.80 -21.58
N ASP A 159 -3.38 1.37 -20.51
CA ASP A 159 -2.65 1.62 -19.26
C ASP A 159 -3.43 1.15 -18.01
N VAL A 160 -2.98 0.03 -17.43
CA VAL A 160 -3.52 -0.53 -16.20
C VAL A 160 -3.23 0.34 -14.96
N GLY A 161 -2.23 1.21 -15.02
CA GLY A 161 -1.91 2.21 -14.01
C GLY A 161 -2.95 3.32 -14.00
N VAL A 162 -3.30 3.89 -15.16
CA VAL A 162 -4.40 4.87 -15.29
C VAL A 162 -5.73 4.24 -14.85
N MET A 163 -6.03 3.01 -15.29
CA MET A 163 -7.19 2.23 -14.83
C MET A 163 -7.25 2.12 -13.30
N THR A 164 -6.10 1.98 -12.64
CA THR A 164 -6.04 1.88 -11.17
C THR A 164 -6.28 3.23 -10.51
N THR A 165 -5.64 4.29 -10.98
CA THR A 165 -5.87 5.66 -10.50
C THR A 165 -7.35 6.06 -10.58
N LEU A 166 -8.07 5.61 -11.63
CA LEU A 166 -9.51 5.85 -11.78
C LEU A 166 -10.41 4.87 -11.01
N LEU A 167 -9.95 3.65 -10.69
CA LEU A 167 -10.64 2.72 -9.77
C LEU A 167 -10.75 3.32 -8.35
N GLU A 168 -9.82 4.21 -7.99
CA GLU A 168 -9.75 4.91 -6.70
C GLU A 168 -10.53 6.24 -6.69
N ALA A 169 -11.27 6.56 -7.76
CA ALA A 169 -11.95 7.84 -7.92
C ALA A 169 -13.09 8.09 -6.91
N ARG A 170 -13.02 9.22 -6.20
CA ARG A 170 -13.97 9.68 -5.17
C ARG A 170 -14.46 11.10 -5.47
N LEU A 171 -15.77 11.35 -5.33
CA LEU A 171 -16.35 12.67 -5.60
C LEU A 171 -15.95 13.68 -4.50
N VAL A 172 -15.45 14.85 -4.90
CA VAL A 172 -15.20 15.98 -4.01
C VAL A 172 -16.29 17.05 -4.20
N ALA A 173 -16.63 17.40 -5.45
CA ALA A 173 -17.71 18.35 -5.73
C ALA A 173 -18.37 18.13 -7.11
N GLY A 174 -19.52 18.75 -7.34
CA GLY A 174 -20.24 18.70 -8.61
C GLY A 174 -21.06 17.42 -8.84
N VAL A 175 -21.27 17.07 -10.11
CA VAL A 175 -22.32 16.13 -10.55
C VAL A 175 -21.92 14.67 -10.36
N ALA A 176 -22.45 14.03 -9.32
CA ALA A 176 -22.21 12.62 -8.97
C ALA A 176 -22.51 11.63 -10.11
N GLN A 177 -23.48 11.94 -10.97
CA GLN A 177 -23.87 11.13 -12.12
C GLN A 177 -22.72 10.95 -13.14
N LEU A 178 -21.80 11.92 -13.27
CA LEU A 178 -20.61 11.73 -14.12
C LEU A 178 -19.63 10.72 -13.54
N LEU A 179 -19.43 10.71 -12.21
CA LEU A 179 -18.59 9.70 -11.56
C LEU A 179 -19.21 8.30 -11.66
N ALA A 180 -20.55 8.20 -11.52
CA ALA A 180 -21.27 6.95 -11.72
C ALA A 180 -21.12 6.43 -13.17
N ALA A 181 -21.33 7.30 -14.16
CA ALA A 181 -21.13 6.96 -15.58
C ALA A 181 -19.68 6.57 -15.88
N MET A 182 -18.68 7.23 -15.27
CA MET A 182 -17.27 6.84 -15.39
C MET A 182 -17.01 5.44 -14.82
N ARG A 183 -17.52 5.15 -13.61
CA ARG A 183 -17.41 3.82 -12.99
C ARG A 183 -18.07 2.72 -13.85
N GLN A 184 -19.22 3.02 -14.48
CA GLN A 184 -19.90 2.13 -15.43
C GLN A 184 -19.19 1.99 -16.80
N ALA A 185 -18.41 2.98 -17.23
CA ALA A 185 -17.58 2.88 -18.44
C ALA A 185 -16.33 2.02 -18.19
N LEU A 186 -15.76 2.09 -16.98
CA LEU A 186 -14.57 1.37 -16.55
C LEU A 186 -14.88 0.00 -15.91
N ALA A 187 -16.11 -0.50 -16.00
CA ALA A 187 -16.55 -1.75 -15.38
C ALA A 187 -15.83 -2.99 -15.98
N PRO A 188 -15.60 -4.08 -15.20
CA PRO A 188 -14.79 -5.23 -15.63
C PRO A 188 -15.36 -6.00 -16.84
N GLU A 189 -16.64 -5.85 -17.13
CA GLU A 189 -17.33 -6.43 -18.30
C GLU A 189 -16.97 -5.70 -19.61
N ARG A 190 -16.44 -4.47 -19.52
CA ARG A 190 -16.18 -3.57 -20.65
C ARG A 190 -14.71 -3.31 -20.89
N LEU A 191 -13.92 -3.25 -19.83
CA LEU A 191 -12.52 -2.87 -19.85
C LEU A 191 -11.77 -3.63 -18.75
N TRP A 192 -10.48 -3.96 -18.95
CA TRP A 192 -9.67 -4.74 -17.98
C TRP A 192 -10.45 -5.81 -17.20
N PRO A 193 -10.91 -6.89 -17.87
CA PRO A 193 -11.56 -8.02 -17.20
C PRO A 193 -10.72 -8.57 -16.07
N VAL A 194 -11.38 -9.10 -15.02
CA VAL A 194 -10.77 -9.44 -13.73
C VAL A 194 -9.47 -10.24 -13.88
N LYS A 195 -9.45 -11.27 -14.73
CA LYS A 195 -8.25 -12.06 -15.08
C LYS A 195 -7.11 -11.21 -15.65
N GLN A 196 -7.37 -10.40 -16.67
CA GLN A 196 -6.35 -9.56 -17.31
C GLN A 196 -5.80 -8.49 -16.36
N PHE A 197 -6.66 -7.90 -15.53
CA PHE A 197 -6.26 -6.94 -14.50
C PHE A 197 -5.36 -7.59 -13.44
N PHE A 198 -5.76 -8.76 -12.93
CA PHE A 198 -4.98 -9.54 -11.97
C PHE A 198 -3.61 -9.94 -12.53
N GLU A 199 -3.55 -10.50 -13.74
CA GLU A 199 -2.30 -10.86 -14.42
C GLU A 199 -1.39 -9.65 -14.68
N ALA A 200 -1.97 -8.47 -14.94
CA ALA A 200 -1.21 -7.23 -15.05
C ALA A 200 -0.67 -6.75 -13.69
N LYS A 201 -1.46 -6.82 -12.62
CA LYS A 201 -1.02 -6.43 -11.26
C LYS A 201 0.05 -7.34 -10.68
N VAL A 202 -0.02 -8.65 -10.91
CA VAL A 202 1.04 -9.59 -10.54
C VAL A 202 2.35 -9.24 -11.27
N ARG A 203 2.29 -8.89 -12.55
CA ARG A 203 3.48 -8.47 -13.34
C ARG A 203 4.05 -7.12 -12.87
N GLU A 204 3.21 -6.12 -12.61
CA GLU A 204 3.66 -4.84 -12.04
C GLU A 204 4.37 -5.01 -10.70
N GLN A 205 3.81 -5.86 -9.81
CA GLN A 205 4.43 -6.15 -8.53
C GLN A 205 5.78 -6.87 -8.70
N ALA A 206 5.85 -7.92 -9.52
CA ALA A 206 7.10 -8.65 -9.77
C ALA A 206 8.20 -7.73 -10.31
N ALA A 207 7.89 -6.86 -11.28
CA ALA A 207 8.84 -5.89 -11.83
C ALA A 207 9.30 -4.85 -10.78
N ARG A 208 8.39 -4.40 -9.91
CA ARG A 208 8.69 -3.48 -8.80
C ARG A 208 9.58 -4.13 -7.73
N HIS A 209 9.27 -5.37 -7.33
CA HIS A 209 10.07 -6.12 -6.36
C HIS A 209 11.46 -6.43 -6.90
N LEU A 210 11.58 -6.85 -8.16
CA LEU A 210 12.87 -7.06 -8.83
C LEU A 210 13.74 -5.79 -8.78
N LYS A 211 13.17 -4.64 -9.16
CA LYS A 211 13.87 -3.34 -9.12
C LYS A 211 14.29 -2.89 -7.71
N ALA A 212 13.63 -3.36 -6.66
CA ALA A 212 14.05 -3.10 -5.28
C ALA A 212 15.22 -4.03 -4.88
N ASN A 213 15.12 -5.30 -5.23
CA ASN A 213 16.10 -6.34 -4.90
C ASN A 213 17.42 -6.21 -5.68
N ASP A 214 17.38 -5.60 -6.87
CA ASP A 214 18.54 -5.25 -7.71
C ASP A 214 19.41 -4.09 -7.14
N THR A 215 19.25 -3.77 -5.85
CA THR A 215 20.01 -2.72 -5.18
C THR A 215 20.74 -3.25 -3.94
N ALA A 216 22.00 -2.85 -3.77
CA ALA A 216 22.80 -3.15 -2.56
C ALA A 216 22.27 -2.47 -1.28
N TYR A 217 21.14 -1.76 -1.36
CA TYR A 217 20.58 -0.90 -0.32
C TYR A 217 19.40 -1.55 0.42
N ASN A 218 19.40 -2.88 0.59
CA ASN A 218 18.39 -3.59 1.38
C ASN A 218 18.36 -3.17 2.86
N LEU A 219 19.40 -2.46 3.33
CA LEU A 219 19.48 -1.81 4.64
C LEU A 219 18.82 -0.42 4.71
N GLU A 220 18.48 0.19 3.56
CA GLU A 220 17.79 1.49 3.46
C GLU A 220 16.45 1.35 2.68
N PRO A 221 15.50 0.55 3.20
CA PRO A 221 14.33 0.09 2.46
C PRO A 221 13.36 1.23 2.07
N ASN A 222 12.60 1.03 0.99
CA ASN A 222 11.52 1.94 0.61
C ASN A 222 10.18 1.48 1.19
N VAL A 223 9.60 2.28 2.08
CA VAL A 223 8.38 2.00 2.85
C VAL A 223 7.14 1.86 1.94
N LYS A 224 7.17 2.52 0.78
CA LYS A 224 6.06 2.55 -0.17
C LYS A 224 6.16 1.46 -1.23
N THR A 225 7.33 1.23 -1.81
CA THR A 225 7.48 0.42 -3.03
C THR A 225 8.32 -0.84 -2.89
N GLY A 226 9.03 -1.05 -1.78
CA GLY A 226 9.73 -2.31 -1.52
C GLY A 226 8.78 -3.51 -1.33
N PRO A 227 9.30 -4.74 -1.30
CA PRO A 227 8.54 -5.92 -0.88
C PRO A 227 7.96 -5.71 0.52
N GLY A 228 6.68 -6.02 0.69
CA GLY A 228 5.96 -5.78 1.95
C GLY A 228 5.67 -4.31 2.30
N GLY A 229 5.99 -3.38 1.39
CA GLY A 229 5.67 -1.95 1.54
C GLY A 229 4.20 -1.65 1.22
N LEU A 230 3.77 -0.39 1.42
CA LEU A 230 2.37 0.03 1.24
C LEU A 230 1.76 -0.31 -0.14
N ARG A 231 2.58 -0.36 -1.20
CA ARG A 231 2.12 -0.73 -2.55
C ARG A 231 1.74 -2.21 -2.66
N ASP A 232 2.24 -3.10 -1.80
CA ASP A 232 1.80 -4.50 -1.75
C ASP A 232 0.35 -4.58 -1.24
N ILE A 233 0.05 -3.88 -0.14
CA ILE A 233 -1.31 -3.77 0.44
C ILE A 233 -2.28 -3.13 -0.59
N GLN A 234 -1.83 -2.09 -1.29
CA GLN A 234 -2.61 -1.46 -2.36
C GLN A 234 -2.86 -2.42 -3.55
N THR A 235 -1.87 -3.23 -3.97
CA THR A 235 -2.07 -4.25 -5.01
C THR A 235 -3.22 -5.20 -4.66
N ILE A 236 -3.24 -5.69 -3.41
CA ILE A 236 -4.30 -6.55 -2.87
C ILE A 236 -5.67 -5.85 -2.91
N ALA A 237 -5.75 -4.63 -2.38
CA ALA A 237 -7.00 -3.85 -2.36
C ALA A 237 -7.56 -3.62 -3.79
N TRP A 238 -6.69 -3.38 -4.78
CA TRP A 238 -7.11 -3.19 -6.17
C TRP A 238 -7.64 -4.47 -6.81
N VAL A 239 -7.01 -5.63 -6.55
CA VAL A 239 -7.49 -6.93 -7.04
C VAL A 239 -8.83 -7.27 -6.38
N ALA A 240 -8.95 -7.06 -5.06
CA ALA A 240 -10.20 -7.26 -4.31
C ALA A 240 -11.33 -6.39 -4.87
N LYS A 241 -11.07 -5.09 -5.04
CA LYS A 241 -12.03 -4.13 -5.60
C LYS A 241 -12.41 -4.46 -7.04
N ARG A 242 -11.47 -4.98 -7.86
CA ARG A 242 -11.77 -5.38 -9.24
C ARG A 242 -12.52 -6.71 -9.35
N HIS A 243 -12.33 -7.63 -8.42
CA HIS A 243 -12.96 -8.94 -8.42
C HIS A 243 -14.36 -8.94 -7.78
N PHE A 244 -14.52 -8.26 -6.64
CA PHE A 244 -15.74 -8.32 -5.80
C PHE A 244 -16.50 -7.00 -5.73
N GLY A 245 -15.95 -5.90 -6.27
CA GLY A 245 -16.49 -4.55 -6.02
C GLY A 245 -16.25 -4.03 -4.59
N ALA A 246 -15.47 -4.76 -3.77
CA ALA A 246 -15.18 -4.40 -2.38
C ALA A 246 -14.40 -3.06 -2.30
N GLU A 247 -14.92 -2.09 -1.55
CA GLU A 247 -14.28 -0.78 -1.35
C GLU A 247 -13.24 -0.76 -0.22
N THR A 248 -13.23 -1.76 0.68
CA THR A 248 -12.34 -1.83 1.86
C THR A 248 -11.66 -3.20 2.03
N LEU A 249 -10.69 -3.29 2.94
CA LEU A 249 -10.00 -4.54 3.29
C LEU A 249 -10.91 -5.52 4.05
N ASP A 250 -11.91 -5.03 4.80
CA ASP A 250 -12.91 -5.84 5.51
C ASP A 250 -13.62 -6.83 4.57
N GLY A 251 -13.88 -6.39 3.33
CA GLY A 251 -14.48 -7.22 2.29
C GLY A 251 -13.71 -8.50 2.00
N LEU A 252 -12.38 -8.54 2.22
CA LEU A 252 -11.58 -9.76 2.12
C LEU A 252 -11.93 -10.77 3.22
N ALA A 253 -12.29 -10.30 4.42
CA ALA A 253 -12.76 -11.18 5.48
C ALA A 253 -14.18 -11.69 5.20
N THR A 254 -15.08 -10.83 4.70
CA THR A 254 -16.43 -11.23 4.27
C THR A 254 -16.42 -12.31 3.19
N HIS A 255 -15.46 -12.26 2.25
CA HIS A 255 -15.29 -13.25 1.19
C HIS A 255 -14.41 -14.46 1.60
N GLY A 256 -14.00 -14.58 2.86
CA GLY A 256 -13.18 -15.70 3.37
C GLY A 256 -11.71 -15.71 2.91
N PHE A 257 -11.25 -14.64 2.25
CA PHE A 257 -9.85 -14.49 1.83
C PHE A 257 -8.93 -14.25 3.03
N LEU A 258 -9.41 -13.54 4.05
CA LEU A 258 -8.73 -13.32 5.32
C LEU A 258 -9.57 -13.82 6.49
N SER A 259 -8.91 -14.38 7.51
CA SER A 259 -9.49 -14.44 8.85
C SER A 259 -9.40 -13.07 9.54
N VAL A 260 -10.26 -12.81 10.53
CA VAL A 260 -10.25 -11.56 11.32
C VAL A 260 -8.88 -11.29 11.97
N ALA A 261 -8.12 -12.33 12.32
CA ALA A 261 -6.77 -12.21 12.87
C ALA A 261 -5.70 -11.84 11.82
N GLU A 262 -5.86 -12.26 10.56
CA GLU A 262 -4.98 -11.85 9.46
C GLU A 262 -5.31 -10.42 8.98
N LEU A 263 -6.60 -10.06 8.93
CA LEU A 263 -7.05 -8.68 8.65
C LEU A 263 -6.49 -7.69 9.67
N ARG A 264 -6.71 -7.93 10.98
CA ARG A 264 -6.16 -7.09 12.05
C ARG A 264 -4.64 -6.94 12.01
N ARG A 265 -3.92 -7.96 11.52
CA ARG A 265 -2.47 -7.88 11.32
C ARG A 265 -2.11 -6.99 10.12
N LEU A 266 -2.85 -7.08 9.03
CA LEU A 266 -2.66 -6.25 7.83
C LEU A 266 -2.92 -4.77 8.14
N GLU A 267 -3.98 -4.47 8.90
CA GLU A 267 -4.33 -3.13 9.39
C GLU A 267 -3.23 -2.55 10.29
N GLN A 268 -2.79 -3.29 11.31
CA GLN A 268 -1.70 -2.87 12.20
C GLN A 268 -0.37 -2.68 11.46
N ALA A 269 -0.14 -3.44 10.38
CA ALA A 269 1.00 -3.27 9.51
C ALA A 269 0.89 -2.01 8.64
N GLN A 270 -0.28 -1.76 8.05
CA GLN A 270 -0.57 -0.54 7.29
C GLN A 270 -0.41 0.71 8.16
N ALA A 271 -1.00 0.71 9.36
CA ALA A 271 -0.85 1.77 10.36
C ALA A 271 0.61 2.04 10.73
N PHE A 272 1.40 0.99 11.00
CA PHE A 272 2.82 1.16 11.30
C PHE A 272 3.61 1.73 10.12
N LEU A 273 3.41 1.20 8.91
CA LEU A 273 4.05 1.71 7.68
C LEU A 273 3.61 3.14 7.37
N TRP A 274 2.35 3.51 7.67
CA TRP A 274 1.88 4.88 7.62
C TRP A 274 2.60 5.77 8.64
N LYS A 275 2.83 5.32 9.88
CA LYS A 275 3.56 6.09 10.90
C LYS A 275 5.01 6.34 10.49
N VAL A 276 5.69 5.34 9.94
CA VAL A 276 7.05 5.52 9.37
C VAL A 276 7.03 6.53 8.22
N ARG A 277 6.07 6.44 7.30
CA ARG A 277 5.99 7.32 6.12
C ARG A 277 5.59 8.76 6.46
N PHE A 278 4.67 8.94 7.40
CA PHE A 278 4.30 10.27 7.92
C PHE A 278 5.51 10.89 8.62
N GLY A 279 6.20 10.12 9.48
CA GLY A 279 7.44 10.53 10.13
C GLY A 279 8.53 10.94 9.14
N LEU A 280 8.78 10.16 8.08
CA LEU A 280 9.73 10.53 7.01
C LEU A 280 9.38 11.87 6.36
N HIS A 281 8.11 12.11 6.05
CA HIS A 281 7.68 13.37 5.43
C HIS A 281 7.85 14.56 6.40
N THR A 282 7.44 14.42 7.66
CA THR A 282 7.64 15.44 8.71
C THR A 282 9.13 15.73 8.96
N LEU A 283 9.96 14.69 9.04
CA LEU A 283 11.40 14.80 9.34
C LEU A 283 12.20 15.48 8.21
N THR A 284 11.77 15.31 6.96
CA THR A 284 12.54 15.72 5.77
C THR A 284 11.92 16.90 5.01
N GLY A 285 10.70 17.32 5.35
CA GLY A 285 9.96 18.39 4.66
C GLY A 285 9.64 18.09 3.20
N ARG A 286 9.82 16.83 2.75
CA ARG A 286 9.69 16.43 1.35
C ARG A 286 9.08 15.04 1.22
N ARG A 287 8.72 14.69 -0.02
CA ARG A 287 8.27 13.34 -0.40
C ARG A 287 9.45 12.35 -0.40
N GLU A 288 9.88 11.97 0.79
CA GLU A 288 10.84 10.89 1.00
C GLU A 288 10.10 9.59 1.38
N ASP A 289 10.26 8.54 0.58
CA ASP A 289 9.68 7.22 0.83
C ASP A 289 10.79 6.18 1.20
N ARG A 290 12.08 6.56 1.21
CA ARG A 290 13.22 5.71 1.65
C ARG A 290 13.62 5.94 3.10
N LEU A 291 13.86 4.85 3.81
CA LEU A 291 14.27 4.85 5.21
C LEU A 291 15.81 4.82 5.31
N LEU A 292 16.45 5.96 5.00
CA LEU A 292 17.92 6.13 5.05
C LEU A 292 18.47 6.04 6.48
N PHE A 293 19.75 5.70 6.66
CA PHE A 293 20.33 5.45 8.00
C PHE A 293 20.15 6.59 9.02
N ASP A 294 20.36 7.87 8.64
CA ASP A 294 20.07 9.03 9.52
C ASP A 294 18.61 9.05 9.97
N TYR A 295 17.70 8.80 9.02
CA TYR A 295 16.26 8.81 9.26
C TYR A 295 15.84 7.61 10.13
N GLN A 296 16.52 6.47 10.07
CA GLN A 296 16.28 5.34 10.97
C GLN A 296 16.53 5.73 12.43
N ILE A 297 17.67 6.39 12.71
CA ILE A 297 18.05 6.83 14.06
C ILE A 297 17.07 7.88 14.58
N ARG A 298 16.80 8.92 13.78
CA ARG A 298 15.95 10.05 14.19
C ARG A 298 14.48 9.66 14.34
N LEU A 299 13.97 8.73 13.52
CA LEU A 299 12.61 8.20 13.68
C LEU A 299 12.48 7.24 14.86
N ALA A 300 13.51 6.44 15.18
CA ALA A 300 13.49 5.63 16.39
C ALA A 300 13.33 6.51 17.65
N GLN A 301 14.14 7.57 17.77
CA GLN A 301 14.02 8.57 18.84
C GLN A 301 12.63 9.25 18.83
N SER A 302 12.17 9.73 17.67
CA SER A 302 10.86 10.38 17.52
C SER A 302 9.66 9.47 17.81
N PHE A 303 9.83 8.15 17.76
CA PHE A 303 8.79 7.17 18.09
C PHE A 303 8.92 6.62 19.53
N GLY A 304 9.79 7.21 20.36
CA GLY A 304 9.96 6.84 21.77
C GLY A 304 10.79 5.58 22.01
N TYR A 305 11.53 5.09 21.01
CA TYR A 305 12.50 4.02 21.25
C TYR A 305 13.70 4.56 22.04
N GLN A 306 14.13 3.79 23.04
CA GLN A 306 15.26 4.09 23.92
C GLN A 306 16.27 2.95 23.84
N ASP A 307 17.56 3.25 24.03
CA ASP A 307 18.60 2.23 24.06
C ASP A 307 18.42 1.31 25.27
N ALA A 308 18.54 0.00 25.05
CA ALA A 308 18.50 -1.02 26.09
C ALA A 308 19.86 -1.76 26.14
N SER A 309 20.17 -2.41 27.27
CA SER A 309 21.50 -2.96 27.59
C SER A 309 22.14 -3.89 26.54
N TYR A 310 21.37 -4.41 25.59
CA TYR A 310 21.83 -5.29 24.51
C TYR A 310 21.23 -4.96 23.12
N THR A 311 20.50 -3.85 22.97
CA THR A 311 19.89 -3.44 21.69
C THR A 311 19.66 -1.93 21.63
N LEU A 312 20.16 -1.27 20.58
CA LEU A 312 19.96 0.16 20.35
C LEU A 312 18.52 0.50 19.95
N ALA A 313 18.09 1.73 20.18
CA ALA A 313 16.77 2.25 19.81
C ALA A 313 16.48 2.03 18.30
N VAL A 314 17.48 2.32 17.46
CA VAL A 314 17.40 2.14 16.00
C VAL A 314 17.27 0.66 15.60
N GLU A 315 17.94 -0.25 16.30
CA GLU A 315 17.84 -1.69 16.06
C GLU A 315 16.45 -2.21 16.44
N GLN A 316 15.88 -1.77 17.56
CA GLN A 316 14.52 -2.12 17.99
C GLN A 316 13.47 -1.62 16.98
N PHE A 317 13.62 -0.38 16.50
CA PHE A 317 12.76 0.20 15.46
C PHE A 317 12.86 -0.58 14.14
N MET A 318 14.07 -0.81 13.64
CA MET A 318 14.29 -1.54 12.38
C MET A 318 13.88 -3.01 12.50
N GLN A 319 14.07 -3.64 13.66
CA GLN A 319 13.59 -5.00 13.91
C GLN A 319 12.05 -5.07 13.90
N ARG A 320 11.33 -4.05 14.36
CA ARG A 320 9.87 -3.96 14.16
C ARG A 320 9.54 -3.79 12.68
N TYR A 321 10.21 -2.87 11.99
CA TYR A 321 10.00 -2.62 10.56
C TYR A 321 10.15 -3.90 9.72
N TYR A 322 11.26 -4.63 9.87
CA TYR A 322 11.50 -5.85 9.10
C TYR A 322 10.49 -6.96 9.40
N ARG A 323 9.98 -7.09 10.63
CA ARG A 323 8.85 -7.99 10.92
C ARG A 323 7.59 -7.55 10.19
N THR A 324 7.24 -6.26 10.28
CA THR A 324 6.00 -5.72 9.68
C THR A 324 5.98 -5.89 8.17
N VAL A 325 7.05 -5.53 7.44
CA VAL A 325 7.08 -5.78 5.98
C VAL A 325 7.09 -7.27 5.66
N MET A 326 7.60 -8.12 6.56
CA MET A 326 7.53 -9.57 6.34
C MET A 326 6.13 -10.15 6.53
N ASP A 327 5.39 -9.73 7.56
CA ASP A 327 3.98 -10.08 7.73
C ASP A 327 3.15 -9.63 6.52
N VAL A 328 3.37 -8.41 6.00
CA VAL A 328 2.71 -7.93 4.78
C VAL A 328 3.10 -8.76 3.55
N SER A 329 4.38 -9.09 3.38
CA SER A 329 4.83 -9.90 2.22
C SER A 329 4.18 -11.28 2.22
N LEU A 330 4.12 -11.95 3.38
CA LEU A 330 3.48 -13.26 3.54
C LEU A 330 1.98 -13.20 3.24
N LEU A 331 1.27 -12.19 3.77
CA LEU A 331 -0.16 -12.00 3.50
C LEU A 331 -0.42 -11.65 2.03
N ASN A 332 0.46 -10.88 1.38
CA ASN A 332 0.38 -10.55 -0.04
C ASN A 332 0.60 -11.79 -0.94
N GLU A 333 1.65 -12.58 -0.69
CA GLU A 333 1.91 -13.84 -1.40
C GLU A 333 0.73 -14.82 -1.27
N LEU A 334 0.17 -14.95 -0.05
CA LEU A 334 -1.02 -15.77 0.23
C LEU A 334 -2.27 -15.27 -0.51
N LEU A 335 -2.57 -13.98 -0.44
CA LEU A 335 -3.78 -13.41 -1.04
C LEU A 335 -3.73 -13.43 -2.57
N LEU A 336 -2.58 -13.11 -3.18
CA LEU A 336 -2.43 -13.22 -4.63
C LEU A 336 -2.61 -14.66 -5.13
N GLN A 337 -2.32 -15.66 -4.32
CA GLN A 337 -2.59 -17.05 -4.68
C GLN A 337 -4.06 -17.44 -4.50
N LEU A 338 -4.73 -17.02 -3.42
CA LEU A 338 -6.19 -17.21 -3.31
C LEU A 338 -6.93 -16.52 -4.47
N PHE A 339 -6.47 -15.33 -4.88
CA PHE A 339 -6.97 -14.65 -6.08
C PHE A 339 -6.66 -15.44 -7.36
N ARG A 340 -5.48 -16.06 -7.49
CA ARG A 340 -5.18 -16.93 -8.64
C ARG A 340 -6.15 -18.10 -8.73
N GLU A 341 -6.36 -18.81 -7.62
CA GLU A 341 -7.25 -19.97 -7.57
C GLU A 341 -8.70 -19.58 -7.89
N ALA A 342 -9.19 -18.46 -7.34
CA ALA A 342 -10.55 -17.96 -7.59
C ALA A 342 -10.78 -17.36 -8.99
N ILE A 343 -9.79 -16.68 -9.57
CA ILE A 343 -9.94 -15.94 -10.84
C ILE A 343 -9.54 -16.78 -12.07
N LEU A 344 -8.59 -17.72 -11.93
CA LEU A 344 -8.10 -18.52 -13.07
C LEU A 344 -8.78 -19.88 -13.21
N SER A 345 -9.53 -20.34 -12.19
CA SER A 345 -10.25 -21.63 -12.18
C SER A 345 -9.36 -22.84 -12.51
N GLU A 346 -8.09 -22.79 -12.10
CA GLU A 346 -7.13 -23.89 -12.27
C GLU A 346 -7.57 -25.07 -11.37
N SER A 347 -8.16 -26.10 -11.98
CA SER A 347 -8.75 -27.25 -11.29
C SER A 347 -8.09 -28.57 -11.71
N GLU A 348 -6.75 -28.59 -11.69
CA GLU A 348 -6.00 -29.83 -11.93
C GLU A 348 -6.13 -30.77 -10.72
N PRO A 349 -6.24 -32.10 -10.93
CA PRO A 349 -6.12 -33.07 -9.85
C PRO A 349 -4.71 -33.00 -9.22
N PRO A 350 -4.57 -33.17 -7.90
CA PRO A 350 -3.29 -33.04 -7.24
C PRO A 350 -2.35 -34.19 -7.64
N ARG A 351 -1.16 -33.86 -8.15
CA ARG A 351 -0.06 -34.81 -8.38
C ARG A 351 0.61 -35.12 -7.03
N PRO A 352 0.54 -36.34 -6.49
CA PRO A 352 1.26 -36.68 -5.26
C PRO A 352 2.77 -36.54 -5.47
N LEU A 353 3.48 -36.02 -4.46
CA LEU A 353 4.93 -35.88 -4.45
C LEU A 353 5.57 -36.81 -3.41
N ASN A 354 4.97 -36.90 -2.22
CA ASN A 354 5.21 -37.95 -1.23
C ASN A 354 4.02 -38.07 -0.24
N ALA A 355 4.16 -38.89 0.80
CA ALA A 355 3.09 -39.14 1.80
C ALA A 355 2.68 -37.91 2.66
N ARG A 356 3.36 -36.77 2.53
CA ARG A 356 3.06 -35.50 3.24
C ARG A 356 2.73 -34.35 2.29
N PHE A 357 3.14 -34.43 1.03
CA PHE A 357 3.03 -33.34 0.06
C PHE A 357 2.56 -33.79 -1.33
N GLN A 358 1.80 -32.93 -1.98
CA GLN A 358 1.33 -33.03 -3.36
C GLN A 358 1.54 -31.69 -4.10
N VAL A 359 1.38 -31.69 -5.42
CA VAL A 359 1.48 -30.48 -6.26
C VAL A 359 0.15 -30.28 -6.95
N ARG A 360 -0.43 -29.07 -6.83
CA ARG A 360 -1.66 -28.66 -7.50
C ARG A 360 -1.43 -27.34 -8.20
N ASN A 361 -1.77 -27.24 -9.49
CA ASN A 361 -1.57 -26.04 -10.31
C ASN A 361 -0.10 -25.51 -10.25
N GLY A 362 0.87 -26.43 -10.18
CA GLY A 362 2.29 -26.11 -9.98
C GLY A 362 2.67 -25.50 -8.63
N SER A 363 1.81 -25.59 -7.59
CA SER A 363 2.09 -25.14 -6.22
C SER A 363 2.16 -26.33 -5.26
N LEU A 364 3.10 -26.31 -4.31
CA LEU A 364 3.29 -27.34 -3.29
C LEU A 364 2.20 -27.25 -2.21
N GLU A 365 1.46 -28.35 -2.01
CA GLU A 365 0.37 -28.49 -1.06
C GLU A 365 0.68 -29.61 -0.04
N ALA A 366 0.53 -29.35 1.25
CA ALA A 366 0.51 -30.39 2.26
C ALA A 366 -0.81 -31.19 2.18
N VAL A 367 -0.74 -32.52 2.33
CA VAL A 367 -1.91 -33.41 2.16
C VAL A 367 -2.99 -33.22 3.25
N SER A 368 -2.65 -32.59 4.38
CA SER A 368 -3.61 -32.12 5.39
C SER A 368 -3.02 -31.01 6.26
N ASP A 369 -3.88 -30.24 6.94
CA ASP A 369 -3.48 -29.20 7.90
C ASP A 369 -2.67 -29.75 9.10
N GLU A 370 -2.75 -31.06 9.37
CA GLU A 370 -2.06 -31.72 10.49
C GLU A 370 -0.62 -32.15 10.18
N VAL A 371 -0.17 -32.11 8.92
CA VAL A 371 1.16 -32.62 8.49
C VAL A 371 2.30 -32.09 9.37
N PHE A 372 2.29 -30.78 9.69
CA PHE A 372 3.33 -30.14 10.49
C PHE A 372 3.20 -30.42 12.00
N ALA A 373 1.97 -30.63 12.50
CA ALA A 373 1.74 -31.00 13.90
C ALA A 373 2.16 -32.46 14.17
N ARG A 374 1.87 -33.37 13.24
CA ARG A 374 2.30 -34.78 13.29
C ARG A 374 3.77 -34.97 12.95
N THR A 375 4.37 -34.06 12.20
CA THR A 375 5.76 -34.14 11.73
C THR A 375 6.38 -32.75 11.60
N PRO A 376 6.90 -32.15 12.70
CA PRO A 376 7.50 -30.81 12.67
C PRO A 376 8.65 -30.67 11.68
N SER A 377 9.39 -31.76 11.41
CA SER A 377 10.46 -31.80 10.41
C SER A 377 9.98 -31.56 8.97
N ALA A 378 8.68 -31.71 8.70
CA ALA A 378 8.08 -31.39 7.41
C ALA A 378 8.14 -29.88 7.10
N LEU A 379 8.24 -29.01 8.12
CA LEU A 379 8.47 -27.57 7.95
C LEU A 379 9.82 -27.28 7.27
N LEU A 380 10.84 -28.12 7.50
CA LEU A 380 12.13 -28.03 6.79
C LEU A 380 12.13 -28.82 5.48
N GLU A 381 11.43 -29.96 5.43
CA GLU A 381 11.26 -30.77 4.21
C GLU A 381 10.63 -29.97 3.07
N LEU A 382 9.67 -29.09 3.37
CA LEU A 382 9.03 -28.19 2.41
C LEU A 382 10.05 -27.39 1.59
N PHE A 383 11.13 -26.88 2.21
CA PHE A 383 12.19 -26.14 1.48
C PHE A 383 13.09 -27.05 0.66
N VAL A 384 13.33 -28.27 1.13
CA VAL A 384 14.09 -29.28 0.37
C VAL A 384 13.31 -29.69 -0.88
N LEU A 385 12.00 -29.91 -0.77
CA LEU A 385 11.14 -30.26 -1.91
C LEU A 385 11.06 -29.13 -2.93
N LEU A 386 10.89 -27.87 -2.50
CA LEU A 386 10.94 -26.70 -3.40
C LEU A 386 12.30 -26.56 -4.10
N GLN A 387 13.42 -26.87 -3.43
CA GLN A 387 14.74 -26.82 -4.04
C GLN A 387 15.01 -27.98 -5.01
N GLN A 388 14.40 -29.14 -4.78
CA GLN A 388 14.54 -30.34 -5.62
C GLN A 388 13.62 -30.34 -6.85
N ASN A 389 12.52 -29.61 -6.81
CA ASN A 389 11.49 -29.58 -7.86
C ASN A 389 11.32 -28.13 -8.38
N PRO A 390 12.28 -27.61 -9.18
CA PRO A 390 12.30 -26.22 -9.62
C PRO A 390 11.16 -25.84 -10.58
N GLU A 391 10.35 -26.80 -11.02
CA GLU A 391 9.10 -26.53 -11.76
C GLU A 391 7.95 -26.08 -10.84
N ILE A 392 8.09 -26.25 -9.52
CA ILE A 392 7.12 -25.80 -8.53
C ILE A 392 7.25 -24.28 -8.32
N LYS A 393 6.18 -23.56 -8.63
CA LYS A 393 6.10 -22.09 -8.65
C LYS A 393 5.95 -21.45 -7.26
N GLY A 394 5.71 -22.23 -6.22
CA GLY A 394 5.49 -21.75 -4.85
C GLY A 394 4.78 -22.77 -3.95
N VAL A 395 4.30 -22.32 -2.79
CA VAL A 395 3.54 -23.10 -1.79
C VAL A 395 2.06 -22.70 -1.85
N ARG A 396 1.10 -23.61 -1.61
CA ARG A 396 -0.34 -23.30 -1.60
C ARG A 396 -0.78 -22.53 -0.35
N ALA A 397 -1.79 -21.66 -0.44
CA ALA A 397 -2.25 -20.79 0.63
C ALA A 397 -2.71 -21.54 1.89
N SER A 398 -3.39 -22.69 1.72
CA SER A 398 -3.70 -23.64 2.80
C SER A 398 -2.44 -24.07 3.56
N THR A 399 -1.40 -24.42 2.81
CA THR A 399 -0.11 -24.89 3.33
C THR A 399 0.70 -23.76 3.96
N MET A 400 0.67 -22.55 3.41
CA MET A 400 1.29 -21.37 4.05
C MET A 400 0.62 -21.03 5.39
N ARG A 401 -0.71 -21.13 5.49
CA ARG A 401 -1.44 -21.02 6.78
C ARG A 401 -1.05 -22.14 7.74
N ALA A 402 -0.99 -23.38 7.29
CA ALA A 402 -0.60 -24.52 8.12
C ALA A 402 0.85 -24.41 8.64
N VAL A 403 1.79 -23.97 7.79
CA VAL A 403 3.16 -23.59 8.19
C VAL A 403 3.11 -22.51 9.26
N ALA A 404 2.42 -21.39 9.00
CA ALA A 404 2.38 -20.23 9.91
C ALA A 404 1.82 -20.58 11.30
N ARG A 405 0.77 -21.41 11.37
CA ARG A 405 0.21 -21.93 12.64
C ARG A 405 1.14 -22.92 13.37
N SER A 406 2.14 -23.46 12.69
CA SER A 406 3.06 -24.50 13.20
C SER A 406 4.49 -24.02 13.42
N LEU A 407 4.84 -22.77 13.08
CA LEU A 407 6.21 -22.21 13.24
C LEU A 407 6.75 -22.31 14.68
N TRP A 408 5.88 -22.32 15.68
CA TRP A 408 6.26 -22.45 17.09
C TRP A 408 6.84 -23.83 17.45
N LEU A 409 6.63 -24.85 16.62
CA LEU A 409 7.23 -26.19 16.75
C LEU A 409 8.72 -26.21 16.41
N ILE A 410 9.26 -25.15 15.80
CA ILE A 410 10.70 -24.97 15.56
C ILE A 410 11.30 -24.21 16.76
N ASP A 411 11.18 -24.81 17.93
CA ASP A 411 11.69 -24.29 19.20
C ASP A 411 13.19 -24.58 19.38
N GLU A 412 13.68 -24.54 20.62
CA GLU A 412 15.09 -24.80 20.91
C GLU A 412 15.41 -26.30 21.02
N GLU A 413 14.47 -27.13 21.48
CA GLU A 413 14.64 -28.59 21.54
C GLU A 413 14.68 -29.19 20.12
N PHE A 414 13.81 -28.70 19.24
CA PHE A 414 13.84 -29.05 17.82
C PHE A 414 15.21 -28.76 17.18
N ARG A 415 15.81 -27.59 17.46
CA ARG A 415 17.10 -27.17 16.89
C ARG A 415 18.29 -27.93 17.43
N GLN A 416 18.25 -28.33 18.69
CA GLN A 416 19.34 -29.07 19.34
C GLN A 416 19.32 -30.58 19.03
N ASN A 417 18.23 -31.09 18.44
CA ASN A 417 18.09 -32.48 18.05
C ASN A 417 18.92 -32.82 16.79
N PRO A 418 19.96 -33.69 16.86
CA PRO A 418 20.82 -33.99 15.70
C PRO A 418 20.10 -34.66 14.53
N ARG A 419 18.92 -35.27 14.75
CA ARG A 419 18.10 -35.83 13.66
C ARG A 419 17.33 -34.77 12.86
N GLN A 420 17.28 -33.52 13.37
CA GLN A 420 16.71 -32.36 12.69
C GLN A 420 17.78 -31.48 12.02
N ASP A 421 19.07 -31.78 12.21
CA ASP A 421 20.17 -30.97 11.69
C ASP A 421 20.18 -30.93 10.15
N PRO A 422 20.01 -29.75 9.51
CA PRO A 422 20.09 -29.62 8.05
C PRO A 422 21.50 -29.90 7.47
N ALA A 423 22.54 -30.01 8.31
CA ALA A 423 23.89 -30.38 7.88
C ALA A 423 24.10 -31.90 7.67
N LEU A 424 23.09 -32.74 7.92
CA LEU A 424 23.14 -34.17 7.60
C LEU A 424 23.34 -34.42 6.08
N PRO A 425 24.13 -35.45 5.69
CA PRO A 425 24.29 -35.83 4.28
C PRO A 425 22.93 -36.05 3.60
N GLY A 426 22.74 -35.49 2.41
CA GLY A 426 21.45 -35.45 1.70
C GLY A 426 20.61 -34.19 1.92
N ARG A 427 20.89 -33.33 2.92
CA ARG A 427 20.21 -32.03 3.12
C ARG A 427 21.10 -30.78 2.98
N ARG A 428 22.41 -30.98 2.78
CA ARG A 428 23.46 -29.93 2.80
C ARG A 428 23.33 -28.76 1.81
N HIS A 429 22.45 -28.83 0.82
CA HIS A 429 22.26 -27.75 -0.17
C HIS A 429 21.19 -26.72 0.23
N ALA A 430 20.42 -26.98 1.29
CA ALA A 430 19.36 -26.11 1.82
C ALA A 430 19.90 -24.89 2.60
N ARG A 431 20.94 -24.22 2.10
CA ARG A 431 21.60 -23.09 2.79
C ARG A 431 21.20 -21.72 2.26
N ALA A 432 20.80 -21.62 0.99
CA ALA A 432 20.38 -20.36 0.34
C ALA A 432 18.87 -20.09 0.50
N ALA A 433 18.01 -20.92 -0.11
CA ALA A 433 16.55 -20.73 -0.09
C ALA A 433 15.98 -20.70 1.34
N THR A 434 16.48 -21.57 2.22
CA THR A 434 16.07 -21.67 3.63
C THR A 434 16.48 -20.45 4.45
N HIS A 435 17.61 -19.79 4.12
CA HIS A 435 18.01 -18.52 4.75
C HIS A 435 17.06 -17.37 4.39
N GLU A 436 16.47 -17.43 3.20
CA GLU A 436 15.42 -16.49 2.84
C GLU A 436 14.12 -16.83 3.58
N TYR A 437 13.52 -17.99 3.36
CA TYR A 437 12.18 -18.29 3.88
C TYR A 437 12.10 -18.37 5.42
N LEU A 438 13.10 -18.91 6.13
CA LEU A 438 13.08 -18.92 7.60
C LEU A 438 13.37 -17.54 8.23
N ARG A 439 14.06 -16.64 7.50
CA ARG A 439 14.17 -15.23 7.89
C ARG A 439 12.85 -14.48 7.65
N ARG A 440 12.17 -14.79 6.55
CA ARG A 440 10.82 -14.30 6.21
C ARG A 440 9.77 -14.73 7.26
N ALA A 441 9.81 -15.97 7.74
CA ALA A 441 8.80 -16.58 8.60
C ALA A 441 9.10 -16.50 10.12
N ARG A 442 9.60 -15.37 10.65
CA ARG A 442 10.15 -15.31 12.02
C ARG A 442 9.36 -14.46 13.04
N PRO A 443 8.34 -15.01 13.73
CA PRO A 443 7.71 -14.36 14.87
C PRO A 443 8.64 -14.38 16.10
N LEU A 444 9.52 -13.38 16.21
CA LEU A 444 10.41 -13.17 17.37
C LEU A 444 9.61 -12.71 18.62
N HIS A 445 8.87 -13.62 19.25
CA HIS A 445 7.95 -13.33 20.36
C HIS A 445 8.70 -13.12 21.69
N PRO A 446 8.76 -11.89 22.26
CA PRO A 446 9.60 -11.60 23.42
C PRO A 446 8.78 -11.63 24.72
N ARG A 447 8.19 -12.79 25.10
CA ARG A 447 7.33 -12.87 26.31
C ARG A 447 7.08 -14.27 26.93
N LEU A 448 8.07 -15.18 26.93
CA LEU A 448 7.99 -16.47 27.65
C LEU A 448 9.16 -16.80 28.61
N ARG A 449 10.06 -15.85 28.91
CA ARG A 449 11.12 -16.03 29.93
C ARG A 449 10.69 -15.66 31.36
N ALA A 450 9.45 -15.96 31.76
CA ALA A 450 8.96 -15.66 33.12
C ALA A 450 7.79 -16.55 33.58
N ARG A 451 8.05 -17.85 33.85
CA ARG A 451 7.33 -18.76 34.80
C ARG A 451 7.67 -20.24 34.51
N ARG A 452 8.76 -20.77 35.11
CA ARG A 452 9.00 -22.22 35.42
C ARG A 452 10.42 -22.47 36.01
N ARG A 453 10.77 -21.76 37.09
CA ARG A 453 11.89 -22.12 38.00
C ARG A 453 11.54 -21.79 39.46
N ALA A 454 10.53 -22.47 39.96
CA ALA A 454 10.23 -22.66 41.38
C ALA A 454 9.65 -24.08 41.54
N HIS A 455 9.84 -24.71 42.70
CA HIS A 455 9.51 -26.12 43.00
C HIS A 455 10.31 -27.18 42.20
N ALA A 456 11.58 -27.38 42.55
CA ALA A 456 12.31 -28.64 42.33
C ALA A 456 13.59 -28.78 43.19
N VAL A 457 13.50 -28.57 44.51
CA VAL A 457 14.57 -28.96 45.46
C VAL A 457 13.94 -29.59 46.70
N ARG A 458 14.30 -30.84 47.00
CA ARG A 458 14.05 -31.51 48.29
C ARG A 458 15.38 -31.61 49.06
N PRO A 459 15.37 -31.67 50.41
CA PRO A 459 16.56 -31.44 51.23
C PRO A 459 17.38 -32.71 51.53
N VAL A 460 18.63 -32.49 51.94
CA VAL A 460 19.51 -33.47 52.63
C VAL A 460 20.11 -32.75 53.87
N PRO A 461 20.32 -33.40 55.04
CA PRO A 461 20.36 -32.67 56.32
C PRO A 461 21.67 -32.71 57.15
N ARG A 462 21.96 -31.60 57.86
CA ARG A 462 22.84 -31.44 59.07
C ARG A 462 24.35 -31.69 58.84
N LEU A 463 25.32 -31.08 59.56
CA LEU A 463 25.45 -30.79 61.00
C LEU A 463 26.18 -29.43 61.34
N HIS A 464 26.53 -29.24 62.61
CA HIS A 464 27.06 -28.04 63.31
C HIS A 464 28.46 -27.53 62.85
N GLY A 465 28.96 -26.33 63.21
CA GLY A 465 28.42 -25.19 64.00
C GLY A 465 29.52 -24.25 64.58
N ARG A 466 29.13 -23.27 65.44
CA ARG A 466 29.93 -22.15 66.05
C ARG A 466 30.24 -20.99 65.06
N ARG A 467 30.02 -19.69 65.31
CA ARG A 467 30.15 -18.70 66.45
C ARG A 467 31.50 -17.96 66.49
N ALA A 468 31.52 -16.64 66.20
CA ALA A 468 32.41 -15.62 66.79
C ALA A 468 31.97 -14.16 66.46
N HIS A 469 32.51 -13.20 67.22
CA HIS A 469 32.32 -11.73 67.25
C HIS A 469 32.78 -11.01 65.95
N ALA A 470 32.37 -9.79 65.55
CA ALA A 470 31.86 -8.55 66.18
C ALA A 470 32.90 -7.60 66.82
N VAL A 471 33.11 -6.38 66.27
CA VAL A 471 33.60 -5.16 66.97
C VAL A 471 33.40 -3.88 66.13
N ARG A 472 33.41 -2.73 66.84
CA ARG A 472 33.21 -1.29 66.50
C ARG A 472 34.08 -0.74 65.34
N GLY A 473 33.85 0.44 64.76
CA GLY A 473 32.78 1.46 64.94
C GLY A 473 33.29 2.92 64.75
N GLU A 474 32.37 3.90 64.68
CA GLU A 474 32.58 5.36 64.91
C GLU A 474 33.46 6.16 63.89
N GLN A 475 33.37 7.49 63.68
CA GLN A 475 32.36 8.53 63.93
C GLN A 475 32.65 9.80 63.06
N SER A 476 31.60 10.57 62.70
CA SER A 476 31.59 12.06 62.55
C SER A 476 32.45 12.82 61.49
N ALA A 477 32.11 14.10 61.25
CA ALA A 477 32.72 15.10 60.34
C ALA A 477 32.68 16.51 61.04
N PRO A 478 32.72 17.72 60.41
CA PRO A 478 33.14 18.21 59.06
C PRO A 478 33.99 19.54 59.10
N LEU A 479 34.12 20.26 57.95
CA LEU A 479 34.29 21.74 57.74
C LEU A 479 35.66 22.37 57.33
N ARG A 480 35.63 23.08 56.16
CA ARG A 480 36.28 24.38 55.78
C ARG A 480 37.83 24.45 55.65
N ASP A 481 38.46 25.41 54.94
CA ASP A 481 37.97 26.67 54.29
C ASP A 481 38.73 27.10 52.98
N THR A 482 38.32 28.25 52.39
CA THR A 482 38.88 29.18 51.34
C THR A 482 40.36 29.10 50.87
N ALA A 483 40.81 29.61 49.69
CA ALA A 483 40.20 30.18 48.45
C ALA A 483 41.26 30.58 47.35
N LEU A 484 40.80 31.22 46.25
CA LEU A 484 41.47 32.19 45.32
C LEU A 484 41.91 31.79 43.88
N ARG A 485 41.35 32.54 42.90
CA ARG A 485 41.92 32.97 41.57
C ARG A 485 42.20 31.88 40.50
N SER A 486 42.19 32.16 39.18
CA SER A 486 41.64 33.27 38.35
C SER A 486 41.80 32.94 36.84
N GLY A 487 40.97 33.52 35.95
CA GLY A 487 41.27 33.64 34.51
C GLY A 487 40.16 33.17 33.55
N ALA A 488 40.00 33.87 32.43
CA ALA A 488 39.01 33.61 31.37
C ALA A 488 39.69 33.31 30.02
N PRO A 489 39.02 32.69 29.02
CA PRO A 489 39.68 32.09 27.86
C PRO A 489 39.98 33.06 26.71
N GLY A 490 40.97 32.71 25.88
CA GLY A 490 41.35 33.46 24.68
C GLY A 490 40.69 32.95 23.40
N SER A 491 40.55 33.83 22.40
CA SER A 491 40.14 33.51 21.04
C SER A 491 41.35 33.39 20.11
N LEU A 492 41.21 32.66 19.00
CA LEU A 492 42.14 32.72 17.88
C LEU A 492 41.38 32.70 16.54
N ALA A 493 41.72 33.66 15.68
CA ALA A 493 41.37 33.69 14.26
C ALA A 493 42.67 33.83 13.47
N CYS A 494 42.75 33.21 12.29
CA CYS A 494 43.94 33.21 11.44
C CYS A 494 43.61 33.70 10.03
N HIS A 495 44.43 34.62 9.50
CA HIS A 495 44.39 35.07 8.10
C HIS A 495 45.79 35.00 7.47
N ALA A 496 45.83 34.90 6.15
CA ALA A 496 46.98 34.45 5.35
C ALA A 496 48.01 35.52 4.96
N ALA A 497 49.24 35.06 4.64
CA ALA A 497 50.17 35.57 3.61
C ALA A 497 51.30 34.51 3.45
N ALA A 498 51.54 33.91 2.28
CA ALA A 498 52.32 34.40 1.11
C ALA A 498 53.86 34.36 1.33
N ALA A 499 54.71 33.87 0.43
CA ALA A 499 54.54 33.44 -0.98
C ALA A 499 55.41 32.17 -1.31
N GLU A 500 56.05 31.85 -2.46
CA GLU A 500 56.31 32.51 -3.77
C GLU A 500 56.68 31.45 -4.89
N GLU A 501 56.95 31.94 -6.11
CA GLU A 501 57.76 31.47 -7.28
C GLU A 501 58.74 30.24 -7.23
N ARG A 502 59.07 29.48 -8.31
CA ARG A 502 58.80 29.45 -9.80
C ARG A 502 58.48 27.98 -10.23
N ASP A 503 58.00 27.58 -11.43
CA ASP A 503 58.46 27.86 -12.81
C ASP A 503 57.40 27.57 -13.92
N ARG A 504 57.73 27.65 -15.22
CA ARG A 504 56.81 28.01 -16.33
C ARG A 504 56.51 26.95 -17.42
N LEU A 505 55.19 26.70 -17.60
CA LEU A 505 54.46 26.60 -18.91
C LEU A 505 54.74 25.39 -19.88
N PRO A 506 53.92 25.16 -20.95
CA PRO A 506 52.64 25.77 -21.34
C PRO A 506 51.45 24.82 -21.69
N ARG A 507 50.23 25.27 -21.36
CA ARG A 507 48.96 25.25 -22.16
C ARG A 507 48.38 23.92 -22.70
N GLY A 508 47.25 23.51 -22.10
CA GLY A 508 46.14 22.78 -22.74
C GLY A 508 44.80 23.24 -22.12
N ALA A 509 43.70 23.31 -22.90
CA ALA A 509 42.48 24.01 -22.47
C ALA A 509 41.40 23.13 -21.79
N LEU A 510 40.74 23.67 -20.76
CA LEU A 510 39.55 23.11 -20.10
C LEU A 510 38.25 23.56 -20.80
N PRO A 511 37.13 22.82 -20.64
CA PRO A 511 36.12 23.34 -19.70
C PRO A 511 35.27 22.30 -18.92
N ARG A 512 35.19 22.52 -17.60
CA ARG A 512 34.02 22.48 -16.71
C ARG A 512 33.08 21.25 -16.63
N HIS A 513 32.78 20.89 -15.38
CA HIS A 513 31.70 20.03 -14.86
C HIS A 513 30.47 19.77 -15.75
N ARG A 514 30.01 18.51 -15.76
CA ARG A 514 28.60 18.16 -16.02
C ARG A 514 27.88 17.82 -14.72
N GLN A 515 26.74 18.47 -14.48
CA GLN A 515 25.75 18.07 -13.47
C GLN A 515 24.92 16.88 -13.99
N GLY A 516 24.28 16.15 -13.07
CA GLY A 516 23.42 15.00 -13.40
C GLY A 516 22.14 15.37 -14.18
N PRO A 517 21.48 14.38 -14.82
CA PRO A 517 20.36 14.63 -15.72
C PRO A 517 19.09 15.13 -15.01
N ARG A 518 18.52 16.22 -15.51
CA ARG A 518 17.22 16.75 -15.05
C ARG A 518 16.04 15.91 -15.57
N ARG A 519 14.93 15.95 -14.82
CA ARG A 519 13.66 15.24 -15.11
C ARG A 519 13.12 15.58 -16.50
N ARG A 520 12.58 14.58 -17.22
CA ARG A 520 11.71 14.81 -18.39
C ARG A 520 10.25 14.91 -17.93
N SER A 521 9.67 16.10 -18.02
CA SER A 521 8.21 16.29 -17.96
C SER A 521 7.57 16.03 -19.32
N PHE A 522 6.36 15.45 -19.33
CA PHE A 522 5.57 15.32 -20.56
C PHE A 522 5.12 16.72 -21.05
N ARG A 523 5.29 16.99 -22.34
CA ARG A 523 4.71 18.16 -23.02
C ARG A 523 3.97 17.69 -24.27
N ALA A 524 2.65 17.89 -24.27
CA ALA A 524 1.81 17.57 -25.42
C ALA A 524 2.22 18.39 -26.66
N ARG A 525 2.42 17.72 -27.80
CA ARG A 525 2.73 18.38 -29.08
C ARG A 525 1.46 18.64 -29.88
N ARG A 526 0.95 19.87 -29.85
CA ARG A 526 0.01 20.36 -30.88
C ARG A 526 0.69 20.27 -32.26
N ARG A 527 0.11 19.51 -33.20
CA ARG A 527 0.43 19.63 -34.64
C ARG A 527 -0.61 20.54 -35.29
N ARG A 528 -0.17 21.70 -35.79
CA ARG A 528 -0.91 22.43 -36.85
C ARG A 528 -0.45 21.89 -38.20
N GLY A 529 -1.37 21.73 -39.14
CA GLY A 529 -1.05 21.32 -40.50
C GLY A 529 -0.76 22.51 -41.42
N ARG A 530 0.18 22.31 -42.34
CA ARG A 530 0.20 22.87 -43.72
C ARG A 530 0.81 21.77 -44.59
N GLY A 531 0.18 21.47 -45.73
CA GLY A 531 0.64 20.42 -46.64
C GLY A 531 1.31 20.98 -47.90
N LEU A 532 1.92 20.11 -48.70
CA LEU A 532 2.31 20.37 -50.09
C LEU A 532 2.34 19.08 -50.92
N LEU A 533 1.52 19.08 -51.97
CA LEU A 533 1.53 18.34 -53.25
C LEU A 533 2.31 17.01 -53.44
N SER A 534 1.54 15.99 -53.85
CA SER A 534 1.72 15.17 -55.07
C SER A 534 2.96 14.26 -55.27
N ARG A 535 2.71 12.93 -55.33
CA ARG A 535 2.75 12.16 -56.61
C ARG A 535 1.95 10.85 -56.52
N ALA A 536 1.71 10.21 -57.67
CA ALA A 536 0.70 9.14 -57.85
C ALA A 536 1.27 7.70 -57.73
N GLY A 537 0.38 6.70 -57.60
CA GLY A 537 0.76 5.28 -57.46
C GLY A 537 -0.38 4.24 -57.51
N SER A 538 -1.07 4.16 -58.65
CA SER A 538 -1.94 3.06 -59.18
C SER A 538 -2.98 2.32 -58.34
N VAL A 539 -4.10 2.01 -59.01
CA VAL A 539 -5.23 1.17 -58.57
C VAL A 539 -4.99 -0.31 -58.88
N ALA A 540 -5.51 -1.22 -58.06
CA ALA A 540 -5.81 -2.59 -58.47
C ALA A 540 -7.08 -3.13 -57.76
N VAL A 541 -8.16 -3.34 -58.52
CA VAL A 541 -9.37 -4.07 -58.10
C VAL A 541 -9.60 -5.21 -59.08
N ARG A 542 -9.92 -6.42 -58.59
CA ARG A 542 -10.47 -7.51 -59.41
C ARG A 542 -11.59 -8.25 -58.68
N ARG A 543 -12.58 -8.69 -59.45
CA ARG A 543 -13.77 -9.48 -59.03
C ARG A 543 -13.61 -10.96 -59.41
N ALA A 544 -14.57 -11.77 -58.96
CA ALA A 544 -14.71 -13.22 -59.24
C ALA A 544 -14.93 -13.55 -60.74
N PRO A 545 -14.91 -14.83 -61.13
CA PRO A 545 -16.06 -15.76 -60.94
C PRO A 545 -15.65 -17.09 -60.24
N GLY A 546 -16.53 -18.06 -59.91
CA GLY A 546 -17.99 -18.16 -60.10
C GLY A 546 -18.41 -19.44 -60.85
N ARG A 547 -18.97 -20.44 -60.16
CA ARG A 547 -19.66 -21.63 -60.72
C ARG A 547 -20.82 -22.08 -59.81
N LEU A 548 -21.69 -22.96 -60.32
CA LEU A 548 -23.05 -23.24 -59.84
C LEU A 548 -23.34 -24.74 -59.62
N ALA A 549 -24.56 -24.99 -59.10
CA ALA A 549 -25.28 -26.27 -58.94
C ALA A 549 -25.00 -27.07 -57.63
N GLY A 550 -26.03 -27.57 -56.92
CA GLY A 550 -27.47 -27.31 -57.17
C GLY A 550 -28.47 -28.01 -56.23
N ALA A 551 -29.73 -27.56 -56.36
CA ALA A 551 -31.01 -28.20 -56.00
C ALA A 551 -31.19 -28.86 -54.61
N GLN A 552 -32.10 -28.28 -53.79
CA GLN A 552 -33.44 -28.86 -53.54
C GLN A 552 -34.36 -27.87 -52.77
N SER A 553 -35.67 -28.02 -52.96
CA SER A 553 -36.82 -27.25 -52.39
C SER A 553 -38.12 -28.02 -52.79
N PRO A 554 -39.38 -27.65 -52.43
CA PRO A 554 -39.87 -26.44 -51.75
C PRO A 554 -41.09 -26.62 -50.77
N ARG A 555 -41.79 -25.50 -50.48
CA ARG A 555 -43.28 -25.33 -50.34
C ARG A 555 -43.96 -25.30 -48.93
N PRO A 556 -45.13 -24.61 -48.78
CA PRO A 556 -45.20 -23.47 -47.83
C PRO A 556 -46.60 -23.16 -47.18
N LEU A 557 -46.76 -21.96 -46.57
CA LEU A 557 -48.02 -21.24 -46.27
C LEU A 557 -49.00 -21.95 -45.28
N ASP A 558 -49.96 -21.34 -44.58
CA ASP A 558 -50.50 -19.96 -44.41
C ASP A 558 -51.13 -19.88 -42.96
N HIS A 559 -51.90 -18.93 -42.39
CA HIS A 559 -52.57 -17.68 -42.82
C HIS A 559 -52.81 -16.69 -41.63
N LEU A 560 -53.73 -15.72 -41.81
CA LEU A 560 -54.32 -14.75 -40.85
C LEU A 560 -55.89 -14.90 -40.87
N PRO A 561 -56.80 -14.03 -40.33
CA PRO A 561 -56.65 -12.66 -39.76
C PRO A 561 -57.55 -12.27 -38.53
N GLU A 562 -57.43 -11.00 -38.08
CA GLU A 562 -58.49 -10.06 -37.58
C GLU A 562 -59.46 -10.46 -36.42
N ALA A 563 -60.05 -9.59 -35.56
CA ALA A 563 -60.03 -8.14 -35.27
C ALA A 563 -60.51 -7.94 -33.78
N GLY A 564 -60.67 -6.76 -33.15
CA GLY A 564 -60.35 -5.37 -33.51
C GLY A 564 -61.02 -4.30 -32.61
N HIS A 565 -60.24 -3.25 -32.26
CA HIS A 565 -60.67 -1.86 -31.94
C HIS A 565 -61.45 -1.49 -30.63
N ARG A 566 -60.90 -0.45 -29.96
CA ARG A 566 -61.51 0.62 -29.10
C ARG A 566 -61.37 0.59 -27.55
N ARG A 567 -61.42 1.83 -27.04
CA ARG A 567 -61.25 2.37 -25.66
C ARG A 567 -62.45 1.95 -24.76
N SER A 568 -62.48 2.13 -23.43
CA SER A 568 -61.83 3.14 -22.57
C SER A 568 -61.85 2.82 -21.06
N ALA A 569 -60.92 3.44 -20.31
CA ALA A 569 -61.08 3.99 -18.95
C ALA A 569 -61.71 3.14 -17.80
N GLY A 570 -60.83 2.49 -17.02
CA GLY A 570 -60.62 2.80 -15.59
C GLY A 570 -61.67 2.47 -14.51
N HIS A 571 -61.29 1.58 -13.58
CA HIS A 571 -61.55 1.55 -12.11
C HIS A 571 -60.27 0.90 -11.52
N GLN A 572 -59.48 1.47 -10.61
CA GLN A 572 -59.68 1.87 -9.20
C GLN A 572 -59.93 0.71 -8.22
N CYS A 573 -59.07 0.61 -7.18
CA CYS A 573 -59.19 -0.22 -5.96
C CYS A 573 -59.12 -1.77 -6.09
N VAL A 574 -58.72 -2.56 -5.06
CA VAL A 574 -57.72 -2.34 -3.98
C VAL A 574 -57.31 -3.71 -3.36
N ARG A 575 -56.09 -3.79 -2.78
CA ARG A 575 -55.53 -4.80 -1.84
C ARG A 575 -56.07 -6.26 -1.79
N ALA A 576 -55.15 -7.20 -2.06
CA ALA A 576 -54.81 -8.35 -1.19
C ALA A 576 -53.33 -8.67 -1.48
N GLN A 577 -52.33 -8.56 -0.58
CA GLN A 577 -52.13 -9.21 0.72
C GLN A 577 -52.45 -10.71 0.73
N GLY A 578 -51.40 -11.55 0.69
CA GLY A 578 -51.46 -12.91 1.26
C GLY A 578 -50.70 -14.03 0.55
N ARG A 579 -49.40 -14.19 0.86
CA ARG A 579 -48.57 -15.41 0.68
C ARG A 579 -48.36 -15.86 -0.78
N ARG A 580 -47.14 -16.11 -1.25
CA ARG A 580 -45.91 -16.54 -0.56
C ARG A 580 -44.74 -15.60 -0.79
#